data_AF-A0ABD5LTF0-F1
#
_entry.id   AF-A0ABD5LTF0-F1
#
_cell.length_a   1.000
_cell.length_b   1.000
_cell.length_c   1.000
_cell.angle_alpha   90.00
_cell.angle_beta   90.00
_cell.angle_gamma   90.00
#
_symmetry.space_group_name_H-M   'P 1'
#
loop_
_entity.id
_entity.type
_entity.pdbx_description
1 polymer ?
#
loop_
_entity_poly.entity_id
_entity_poly.type
_entity_poly.pdbx_seq_one_letter_code
_entity_poly.pdbx_strand_id
1 'polypeptide(L)'
;MGKKDVDITEQYLQGSLVLLAIFDESLPKRALDYVLTGTNPEILFELNKLDAAKAAVYFHRAGTLEWWYASNVDTGKYGKVITQGLNARHKLYSKIGESFSLEQVARFAKVIAAACQDINIKVTTTQVPTWVIYLLVDAFYTTYDNARNLNLEHRKHWSMEFIANMVEAEANIAGENALFAIFDRKDVSEYYAANLKRIYELCDLKDYLLSHQEFVRKELVEKLSANGLVELINYLNKNTILRDTFADIIVLLATSSLRTVKKTAEPILNTLPAEIVKENLTHVLMNGTPKQRTQAADLFARQGENRDVLAEALKHETSKAVIKSIESALQRFCVADNANTVEAIKAPDFTP
;
A
#
# COMPACT_ATOMS: atom_id res chain seq x y z
N MET A 1 41.79 -15.98 -26.39
CA MET A 1 41.10 -15.34 -25.25
C MET A 1 39.60 -15.51 -25.49
N GLY A 2 38.97 -16.45 -24.78
CA GLY A 2 37.53 -16.66 -24.91
C GLY A 2 36.77 -15.43 -24.44
N LYS A 3 35.76 -14.99 -25.19
CA LYS A 3 34.78 -14.01 -24.70
C LYS A 3 34.23 -14.58 -23.38
N LYS A 4 34.44 -13.89 -22.27
CA LYS A 4 33.66 -14.16 -21.06
C LYS A 4 32.20 -14.00 -21.47
N ASP A 5 31.41 -15.06 -21.38
CA ASP A 5 29.97 -14.94 -21.53
C ASP A 5 29.50 -13.90 -20.51
N VAL A 6 28.90 -12.82 -21.01
CA VAL A 6 28.35 -11.75 -20.18
C VAL A 6 27.24 -12.35 -19.33
N ASP A 7 27.29 -12.12 -18.02
CA ASP A 7 26.27 -12.62 -17.09
C ASP A 7 24.85 -12.23 -17.56
N ILE A 8 23.89 -13.14 -17.42
CA ILE A 8 22.53 -12.93 -17.95
C ILE A 8 21.85 -11.70 -17.33
N THR A 9 22.18 -11.36 -16.09
CA THR A 9 21.69 -10.15 -15.39
C THR A 9 22.26 -8.90 -16.03
N GLU A 10 23.56 -8.91 -16.34
CA GLU A 10 24.21 -7.81 -17.03
C GLU A 10 23.60 -7.61 -18.42
N GLN A 11 23.28 -8.68 -19.16
CA GLN A 11 22.58 -8.58 -20.45
C GLN A 11 21.20 -7.92 -20.29
N TYR A 12 20.43 -8.27 -19.26
CA TYR A 12 19.14 -7.65 -18.99
C TYR A 12 19.26 -6.21 -18.52
N LEU A 13 20.30 -5.86 -17.76
CA LEU A 13 20.61 -4.47 -17.40
C LEU A 13 20.96 -3.64 -18.62
N GLN A 14 21.86 -4.12 -19.47
CA GLN A 14 22.20 -3.48 -20.75
C GLN A 14 20.96 -3.25 -21.61
N GLY A 15 20.11 -4.27 -21.74
CA GLY A 15 18.85 -4.16 -22.46
C GLY A 15 17.86 -3.17 -21.85
N SER A 16 17.88 -3.00 -20.53
CA SER A 16 17.01 -2.06 -19.80
C SER A 16 17.46 -0.60 -19.91
N LEU A 17 18.76 -0.38 -20.08
CA LEU A 17 19.40 0.94 -20.12
C LEU A 17 19.71 1.45 -21.53
N VAL A 18 19.59 0.60 -22.56
CA VAL A 18 19.90 0.93 -23.96
C VAL A 18 19.17 2.18 -24.47
N LEU A 19 17.97 2.46 -23.96
CA LEU A 19 17.19 3.64 -24.35
C LEU A 19 17.86 4.97 -23.97
N LEU A 20 18.79 4.97 -23.00
CA LEU A 20 19.56 6.16 -22.65
C LEU A 20 20.44 6.65 -23.81
N ALA A 21 20.78 5.77 -24.76
CA ALA A 21 21.51 6.13 -25.99
C ALA A 21 20.76 7.12 -26.87
N ILE A 22 19.44 7.24 -26.70
CA ILE A 22 18.62 8.22 -27.42
C ILE A 22 18.98 9.66 -27.01
N PHE A 23 19.43 9.84 -25.77
CA PHE A 23 19.85 11.14 -25.23
C PHE A 23 21.34 11.40 -25.50
N ASP A 24 22.18 10.41 -25.21
CA ASP A 24 23.62 10.44 -25.44
C ASP A 24 24.15 9.00 -25.47
N GLU A 25 24.96 8.68 -26.48
CA GLU A 25 25.43 7.31 -26.76
C GLU A 25 26.30 6.72 -25.63
N SER A 26 26.89 7.55 -24.76
CA SER A 26 27.72 7.11 -23.63
C SER A 26 26.93 6.75 -22.38
N LEU A 27 25.70 7.26 -22.24
CA LEU A 27 24.90 7.11 -21.02
C LEU A 27 24.56 5.66 -20.65
N PRO A 28 24.20 4.75 -21.58
CA PRO A 28 23.89 3.37 -21.21
C PRO A 28 25.04 2.67 -20.50
N LYS A 29 26.27 2.84 -21.01
CA LYS A 29 27.46 2.21 -20.43
C LYS A 29 27.76 2.77 -19.03
N ARG A 30 27.69 4.09 -18.89
CA ARG A 30 27.97 4.74 -17.60
C ARG A 30 26.91 4.42 -16.54
N ALA A 31 25.64 4.39 -16.93
CA ALA A 31 24.56 3.95 -16.05
C ALA A 31 24.71 2.47 -15.67
N LEU A 32 25.13 1.61 -16.60
CA LEU A 32 25.42 0.21 -16.33
C LEU A 32 26.56 0.05 -15.31
N ASP A 33 27.69 0.75 -15.52
CA ASP A 33 28.84 0.71 -14.62
C ASP A 33 28.44 1.14 -13.20
N TYR A 34 27.63 2.21 -13.09
CA TYR A 34 27.07 2.65 -11.81
C TYR A 34 26.19 1.58 -11.16
N VAL A 35 25.26 0.97 -11.91
CA VAL A 35 24.38 -0.05 -11.35
C VAL A 35 25.19 -1.26 -10.87
N LEU A 36 26.09 -1.78 -11.70
CA LEU A 36 26.86 -2.99 -11.39
C LEU A 36 27.81 -2.81 -10.22
N THR A 37 28.50 -1.67 -10.16
CA THR A 37 29.67 -1.50 -9.26
C THR A 37 29.48 -0.41 -8.21
N GLY A 38 28.53 0.51 -8.40
CA GLY A 38 28.37 1.69 -7.56
C GLY A 38 29.37 2.81 -7.85
N THR A 39 30.29 2.61 -8.80
CA THR A 39 31.22 3.66 -9.26
C THR A 39 30.51 4.70 -10.11
N ASN A 40 31.08 5.90 -10.24
CA ASN A 40 30.47 7.03 -10.98
C ASN A 40 29.05 7.40 -10.49
N PRO A 41 28.82 7.67 -9.19
CA PRO A 41 27.51 8.12 -8.71
C PRO A 41 27.08 9.46 -9.33
N GLU A 42 28.02 10.24 -9.88
CA GLU A 42 27.75 11.50 -10.54
C GLU A 42 26.85 11.38 -11.78
N ILE A 43 26.76 10.19 -12.38
CA ILE A 43 25.82 9.90 -13.46
C ILE A 43 24.37 10.25 -13.09
N LEU A 44 23.98 10.10 -11.83
CA LEU A 44 22.62 10.45 -11.39
C LEU A 44 22.33 11.95 -11.56
N PHE A 45 23.31 12.82 -11.33
CA PHE A 45 23.15 14.26 -11.55
C PHE A 45 23.07 14.61 -13.04
N GLU A 46 23.69 13.81 -13.91
CA GLU A 46 23.59 14.00 -15.35
C GLU A 46 22.24 13.51 -15.90
N LEU A 47 21.75 12.37 -15.41
CA LEU A 47 20.41 11.86 -15.74
C LEU A 47 19.31 12.85 -15.32
N ASN A 48 19.49 13.56 -14.20
CA ASN A 48 18.59 14.62 -13.74
C ASN A 48 18.65 15.91 -14.61
N LYS A 49 19.45 15.93 -15.69
CA LYS A 49 19.46 17.02 -16.67
C LYS A 49 18.79 16.62 -17.99
N LEU A 50 18.34 15.37 -18.12
CA LEU A 50 17.64 14.91 -19.31
C LEU A 50 16.28 15.60 -19.45
N ASP A 51 15.71 15.50 -20.66
CA ASP A 51 14.29 15.80 -20.87
C ASP A 51 13.45 14.72 -20.18
N ALA A 52 12.97 15.04 -18.97
CA ALA A 52 12.23 14.13 -18.10
C ALA A 52 10.98 13.53 -18.76
N ALA A 53 10.26 14.32 -19.57
CA ALA A 53 9.06 13.85 -20.25
C ALA A 53 9.39 12.80 -21.31
N LYS A 54 10.47 13.01 -22.08
CA LYS A 54 10.99 11.99 -23.01
C LYS A 54 11.50 10.77 -22.25
N ALA A 55 12.25 10.97 -21.16
CA ALA A 55 12.81 9.87 -20.39
C ALA A 55 11.70 8.98 -19.84
N ALA A 56 10.68 9.57 -19.20
CA ALA A 56 9.51 8.86 -18.71
C ALA A 56 8.81 8.07 -19.82
N VAL A 57 8.59 8.66 -21.00
CA VAL A 57 7.99 7.95 -22.14
C VAL A 57 8.88 6.79 -22.64
N TYR A 58 10.19 7.01 -22.76
CA TYR A 58 11.12 6.01 -23.28
C TYR A 58 11.39 4.87 -22.30
N PHE A 59 11.35 5.14 -21.00
CA PHE A 59 11.28 4.13 -19.94
C PHE A 59 9.90 3.44 -19.88
N HIS A 60 9.04 3.61 -20.87
CA HIS A 60 7.70 3.01 -20.91
C HIS A 60 6.84 3.39 -19.69
N ARG A 61 7.01 4.64 -19.21
CA ARG A 61 6.31 5.20 -18.05
C ARG A 61 6.52 4.37 -16.79
N ALA A 62 7.74 3.86 -16.60
CA ALA A 62 8.19 3.24 -15.35
C ALA A 62 7.80 4.15 -14.18
N GLY A 63 7.13 3.62 -13.15
CA GLY A 63 6.68 4.43 -12.02
C GLY A 63 5.26 5.01 -12.12
N THR A 64 4.66 5.05 -13.32
CA THR A 64 3.34 5.66 -13.51
C THR A 64 2.22 4.74 -13.05
N LEU A 65 1.56 5.11 -11.94
CA LEU A 65 0.37 4.42 -11.44
C LEU A 65 -0.93 4.94 -12.05
N GLU A 66 -1.02 6.25 -12.18
CA GLU A 66 -2.22 6.93 -12.66
C GLU A 66 -2.12 7.30 -14.14
N TRP A 67 -3.19 7.87 -14.66
CA TRP A 67 -3.13 8.52 -15.96
C TRP A 67 -2.04 9.59 -15.98
N TRP A 68 -1.11 9.43 -16.93
CA TRP A 68 -0.09 10.41 -17.26
C TRP A 68 0.27 10.29 -18.74
N TYR A 69 0.56 11.43 -19.35
CA TYR A 69 0.99 11.53 -20.75
C TYR A 69 1.97 12.70 -20.90
N ALA A 70 2.89 12.55 -21.85
CA ALA A 70 3.66 13.67 -22.37
C ALA A 70 3.16 14.02 -23.76
N SER A 71 3.00 15.31 -24.03
CA SER A 71 2.75 15.82 -25.38
C SER A 71 4.06 15.85 -26.18
N ASN A 72 3.97 15.65 -27.50
CA ASN A 72 5.07 15.86 -28.45
C ASN A 72 6.32 14.98 -28.28
N VAL A 73 6.20 13.79 -27.67
CA VAL A 73 7.29 12.79 -27.66
C VAL A 73 7.11 11.80 -28.81
N ASP A 74 8.04 11.80 -29.78
CA ASP A 74 8.06 10.81 -30.86
C ASP A 74 8.47 9.44 -30.32
N THR A 75 7.47 8.56 -30.20
CA THR A 75 7.65 7.15 -29.85
C THR A 75 7.76 6.24 -31.08
N GLY A 76 7.33 6.71 -32.26
CA GLY A 76 7.32 5.91 -33.49
C GLY A 76 8.73 5.51 -33.91
N LYS A 77 9.67 6.47 -33.85
CA LYS A 77 11.09 6.22 -34.17
C LYS A 77 11.76 5.23 -33.20
N TYR A 78 11.36 5.23 -31.93
CA TYR A 78 12.03 4.49 -30.86
C TYR A 78 11.21 3.32 -30.30
N GLY A 79 10.06 2.99 -30.88
CA GLY A 79 9.14 1.98 -30.32
C GLY A 79 9.80 0.63 -30.06
N LYS A 80 10.65 0.15 -30.98
CA LYS A 80 11.39 -1.11 -30.81
C LYS A 80 12.31 -1.11 -29.59
N VAL A 81 13.07 -0.03 -29.40
CA VAL A 81 14.03 0.07 -28.28
C VAL A 81 13.31 0.28 -26.94
N ILE A 82 12.17 0.99 -26.94
CA ILE A 82 11.30 1.14 -25.75
C ILE A 82 10.74 -0.23 -25.33
N THR A 83 10.18 -1.00 -26.26
CA THR A 83 9.66 -2.35 -25.99
C THR A 83 10.77 -3.32 -25.56
N GLN A 84 11.96 -3.22 -26.17
CA GLN A 84 13.13 -3.98 -25.74
C GLN A 84 13.49 -3.66 -24.29
N GLY A 85 13.54 -2.37 -23.92
CA GLY A 85 13.80 -1.92 -22.55
C GLY A 85 12.78 -2.47 -21.55
N LEU A 86 11.48 -2.37 -21.87
CA LEU A 86 10.41 -2.93 -21.04
C LEU A 86 10.59 -4.45 -20.81
N ASN A 87 10.81 -5.21 -21.88
CA ASN A 87 10.98 -6.66 -21.81
C ASN A 87 12.26 -7.05 -21.05
N ALA A 88 13.33 -6.26 -21.20
CA ALA A 88 14.57 -6.46 -20.45
C ALA A 88 14.36 -6.22 -18.96
N ARG A 89 13.63 -5.17 -18.56
CA ARG A 89 13.29 -4.92 -17.15
C ARG A 89 12.41 -6.02 -16.56
N HIS A 90 11.41 -6.49 -17.31
CA HIS A 90 10.58 -7.62 -16.89
C HIS A 90 11.43 -8.85 -16.54
N LYS A 91 12.40 -9.20 -17.41
CA LYS A 91 13.32 -10.31 -17.18
C LYS A 91 14.34 -10.01 -16.08
N LEU A 92 14.83 -8.78 -15.98
CA LEU A 92 15.74 -8.35 -14.92
C LEU A 92 15.12 -8.56 -13.54
N TYR A 93 13.85 -8.19 -13.36
CA TYR A 93 13.15 -8.38 -12.09
C TYR A 93 12.93 -9.85 -11.71
N SER A 94 13.12 -10.80 -12.63
CA SER A 94 13.16 -12.23 -12.30
C SER A 94 14.49 -12.69 -11.67
N LYS A 95 15.54 -11.85 -11.74
CA LYS A 95 16.89 -12.14 -11.22
C LYS A 95 17.19 -11.57 -9.85
N ILE A 96 16.22 -10.87 -9.27
CA ILE A 96 16.29 -10.36 -7.90
C ILE A 96 16.49 -11.51 -6.93
N GLY A 97 17.36 -11.31 -5.94
CA GLY A 97 17.68 -12.34 -4.93
C GLY A 97 18.47 -13.54 -5.46
N GLU A 98 18.71 -13.61 -6.77
CA GLU A 98 19.66 -14.53 -7.40
C GLU A 98 20.96 -13.77 -7.73
N SER A 99 21.08 -13.32 -8.98
CA SER A 99 22.26 -12.65 -9.54
C SER A 99 22.11 -11.13 -9.63
N PHE A 100 20.93 -10.58 -9.30
CA PHE A 100 20.68 -9.15 -9.17
C PHE A 100 20.56 -8.78 -7.69
N SER A 101 21.66 -8.28 -7.15
CA SER A 101 21.77 -7.93 -5.72
C SER A 101 20.91 -6.72 -5.34
N LEU A 102 20.66 -6.59 -4.04
CA LEU A 102 19.86 -5.53 -3.45
C LEU A 102 20.41 -4.13 -3.73
N GLU A 103 21.72 -3.93 -3.66
CA GLU A 103 22.39 -2.68 -3.99
C GLU A 103 22.23 -2.33 -5.47
N GLN A 104 22.35 -3.34 -6.35
CA GLN A 104 22.17 -3.15 -7.79
C GLN A 104 20.71 -2.81 -8.12
N VAL A 105 19.73 -3.42 -7.44
CA VAL A 105 18.30 -3.10 -7.59
C VAL A 105 18.03 -1.64 -7.21
N ALA A 106 18.54 -1.21 -6.05
CA ALA A 106 18.38 0.17 -5.59
C ALA A 106 19.05 1.18 -6.54
N ARG A 107 20.28 0.91 -6.98
CA ARG A 107 20.99 1.77 -7.96
C ARG A 107 20.24 1.84 -9.28
N PHE A 108 19.71 0.73 -9.77
CA PHE A 108 18.90 0.71 -10.99
C PHE A 108 17.63 1.55 -10.85
N ALA A 109 16.93 1.45 -9.71
CA ALA A 109 15.77 2.29 -9.42
C ALA A 109 16.14 3.79 -9.33
N LYS A 110 17.29 4.12 -8.73
CA LYS A 110 17.83 5.49 -8.66
C LYS A 110 18.13 6.04 -10.06
N VAL A 111 18.62 5.22 -11.01
CA VAL A 111 18.82 5.62 -12.42
C VAL A 111 17.49 6.01 -13.08
N ILE A 112 16.44 5.20 -12.93
CA ILE A 112 15.12 5.50 -13.50
C ILE A 112 14.55 6.78 -12.88
N ALA A 113 14.56 6.88 -11.54
CA ALA A 113 14.06 8.05 -10.82
C ALA A 113 14.80 9.33 -11.23
N ALA A 114 16.13 9.28 -11.34
CA ALA A 114 16.94 10.42 -11.75
C ALA A 114 16.64 10.86 -13.19
N ALA A 115 16.48 9.91 -14.13
CA ALA A 115 16.19 10.23 -15.52
C ALA A 115 14.78 10.81 -15.70
N CYS A 116 13.79 10.29 -14.98
CA CYS A 116 12.39 10.68 -15.08
C CYS A 116 12.01 11.86 -14.18
N GLN A 117 12.84 12.23 -13.20
CA GLN A 117 12.69 13.41 -12.34
C GLN A 117 11.31 13.51 -11.66
N ASP A 118 10.77 12.37 -11.25
CA ASP A 118 9.44 12.22 -10.63
C ASP A 118 8.25 12.75 -11.47
N ILE A 119 8.47 13.16 -12.74
CA ILE A 119 7.46 13.89 -13.54
C ILE A 119 6.20 13.05 -13.83
N ASN A 120 6.35 11.73 -13.82
CA ASN A 120 5.34 10.76 -14.24
C ASN A 120 4.76 9.93 -13.09
N ILE A 121 5.11 10.22 -11.84
CA ILE A 121 4.63 9.48 -10.67
C ILE A 121 3.69 10.33 -9.80
N LYS A 122 2.88 9.66 -9.00
CA LYS A 122 2.24 10.23 -7.82
C LYS A 122 3.07 9.82 -6.61
N VAL A 123 3.51 10.78 -5.82
CA VAL A 123 4.22 10.50 -4.57
C VAL A 123 3.20 10.06 -3.53
N THR A 124 2.91 8.75 -3.52
CA THR A 124 1.86 8.14 -2.67
C THR A 124 2.23 8.16 -1.19
N THR A 125 3.51 8.28 -0.86
CA THR A 125 4.01 8.43 0.51
C THR A 125 5.34 9.18 0.51
N THR A 126 5.62 9.90 1.58
CA THR A 126 6.92 10.55 1.82
C THR A 126 7.79 9.78 2.81
N GLN A 127 7.35 8.61 3.27
CA GLN A 127 8.08 7.80 4.25
C GLN A 127 9.21 6.98 3.64
N VAL A 128 9.26 6.91 2.31
CA VAL A 128 10.37 6.33 1.53
C VAL A 128 10.76 7.28 0.40
N PRO A 129 12.00 7.21 -0.11
CA PRO A 129 12.39 7.97 -1.30
C PRO A 129 11.59 7.57 -2.55
N THR A 130 11.45 8.48 -3.51
CA THR A 130 10.68 8.25 -4.73
C THR A 130 11.23 7.12 -5.60
N TRP A 131 12.53 6.82 -5.54
CA TRP A 131 13.11 5.67 -6.24
C TRP A 131 12.50 4.34 -5.80
N VAL A 132 12.06 4.22 -4.53
CA VAL A 132 11.34 3.04 -4.04
C VAL A 132 9.97 2.93 -4.71
N ILE A 133 9.27 4.05 -4.87
CA ILE A 133 7.98 4.10 -5.59
C ILE A 133 8.20 3.71 -7.06
N TYR A 134 9.19 4.28 -7.75
CA TYR A 134 9.54 3.89 -9.12
C TYR A 134 9.79 2.38 -9.24
N LEU A 135 10.58 1.80 -8.34
CA LEU A 135 10.90 0.39 -8.35
C LEU A 135 9.63 -0.47 -8.21
N LEU A 136 8.83 -0.22 -7.17
CA LEU A 136 7.68 -1.07 -6.87
C LEU A 136 6.61 -0.96 -7.96
N VAL A 137 6.39 0.22 -8.51
CA VAL A 137 5.45 0.40 -9.62
C VAL A 137 5.97 -0.23 -10.90
N ASP A 138 7.23 0.00 -11.26
CA ASP A 138 7.79 -0.59 -12.48
C ASP A 138 7.84 -2.12 -12.39
N ALA A 139 8.21 -2.66 -11.23
CA ALA A 139 8.18 -4.08 -10.96
C ALA A 139 6.73 -4.61 -10.97
N PHE A 140 5.88 -4.20 -10.04
CA PHE A 140 4.59 -4.89 -9.82
C PHE A 140 3.47 -4.48 -10.78
N TYR A 141 3.68 -3.43 -11.58
CA TYR A 141 2.69 -2.94 -12.53
C TYR A 141 3.24 -2.75 -13.95
N THR A 142 4.13 -1.79 -14.18
CA THR A 142 4.51 -1.36 -15.54
C THR A 142 5.08 -2.50 -16.39
N THR A 143 5.99 -3.30 -15.83
CA THR A 143 6.61 -4.42 -16.54
C THR A 143 5.67 -5.63 -16.70
N TYR A 144 4.46 -5.58 -16.14
CA TYR A 144 3.40 -6.57 -16.35
C TYR A 144 2.33 -6.11 -17.34
N ASP A 145 2.45 -4.93 -17.96
CA ASP A 145 1.39 -4.29 -18.78
C ASP A 145 0.99 -5.08 -20.06
N ASN A 146 1.54 -6.29 -20.27
CA ASN A 146 1.10 -7.25 -21.30
C ASN A 146 0.74 -8.65 -20.76
N ALA A 147 0.89 -8.90 -19.45
CA ALA A 147 0.64 -10.18 -18.82
C ALA A 147 -0.73 -10.20 -18.13
N ARG A 148 -1.68 -10.97 -18.68
CA ARG A 148 -3.00 -11.21 -18.08
C ARG A 148 -2.94 -12.01 -16.78
N ASN A 149 -1.79 -12.61 -16.46
CA ASN A 149 -1.60 -13.34 -15.22
C ASN A 149 -1.16 -12.38 -14.09
N LEU A 150 -1.82 -12.48 -12.94
CA LEU A 150 -1.48 -11.73 -11.73
C LEU A 150 -0.40 -12.43 -10.90
N ASN A 151 -0.08 -13.68 -11.20
CA ASN A 151 0.87 -14.47 -10.42
C ASN A 151 2.31 -13.95 -10.58
N LEU A 152 3.05 -13.92 -9.47
CA LEU A 152 4.50 -13.65 -9.42
C LEU A 152 5.33 -14.87 -9.86
N GLU A 153 4.83 -15.73 -10.75
CA GLU A 153 5.44 -17.03 -11.11
C GLU A 153 6.92 -16.91 -11.53
N HIS A 154 7.32 -15.76 -12.09
CA HIS A 154 8.68 -15.48 -12.54
C HIS A 154 9.47 -14.55 -11.60
N ARG A 155 8.97 -14.28 -10.39
CA ARG A 155 9.52 -13.31 -9.44
C ARG A 155 9.53 -13.84 -8.01
N LYS A 156 9.91 -15.12 -7.87
CA LYS A 156 9.79 -15.91 -6.64
C LYS A 156 10.61 -15.38 -5.46
N HIS A 157 11.66 -14.61 -5.73
CA HIS A 157 12.56 -14.05 -4.73
C HIS A 157 12.17 -12.63 -4.28
N TRP A 158 11.09 -12.08 -4.82
CA TRP A 158 10.51 -10.87 -4.25
C TRP A 158 9.82 -11.22 -2.94
N SER A 159 10.31 -10.63 -1.87
CA SER A 159 9.77 -10.75 -0.53
C SER A 159 9.72 -9.36 0.13
N MET A 160 8.85 -9.18 1.12
CA MET A 160 8.78 -8.00 1.95
C MET A 160 10.09 -7.78 2.69
N GLU A 161 10.73 -8.86 3.19
CA GLU A 161 12.04 -8.80 3.82
C GLU A 161 13.13 -8.26 2.86
N PHE A 162 13.14 -8.70 1.59
CA PHE A 162 14.06 -8.17 0.58
C PHE A 162 13.84 -6.66 0.38
N ILE A 163 12.58 -6.22 0.26
CA ILE A 163 12.26 -4.80 0.06
C ILE A 163 12.66 -3.98 1.30
N ALA A 164 12.39 -4.47 2.50
CA ALA A 164 12.73 -3.82 3.76
C ALA A 164 14.25 -3.65 3.91
N ASN A 165 15.01 -4.73 3.71
CA ASN A 165 16.47 -4.70 3.75
C ASN A 165 17.04 -3.72 2.72
N MET A 166 16.40 -3.63 1.55
CA MET A 166 16.82 -2.70 0.50
C MET A 166 16.59 -1.26 0.93
N VAL A 167 15.42 -0.97 1.48
CA VAL A 167 15.11 0.37 2.01
C VAL A 167 16.06 0.74 3.14
N GLU A 168 16.34 -0.18 4.06
CA GLU A 168 17.26 0.07 5.17
C GLU A 168 18.67 0.39 4.70
N ALA A 169 19.24 -0.48 3.86
CA ALA A 169 20.61 -0.32 3.39
C ALA A 169 20.79 0.90 2.47
N GLU A 170 19.82 1.20 1.60
CA GLU A 170 20.01 2.14 0.48
C GLU A 170 19.29 3.48 0.63
N ALA A 171 18.35 3.59 1.56
CA ALA A 171 17.70 4.85 1.94
C ALA A 171 18.06 5.32 3.36
N ASN A 172 18.78 4.51 4.16
CA ASN A 172 19.22 4.86 5.51
C ASN A 172 18.05 5.28 6.43
N ILE A 173 16.96 4.52 6.37
CA ILE A 173 15.75 4.64 7.19
C ILE A 173 15.33 3.24 7.66
N ALA A 174 14.45 3.12 8.65
CA ALA A 174 13.97 1.81 9.09
C ALA A 174 13.32 1.02 7.95
N GLY A 175 13.65 -0.26 7.81
CA GLY A 175 13.17 -1.12 6.71
C GLY A 175 11.66 -1.27 6.69
N GLU A 176 11.01 -1.22 7.85
CA GLU A 176 9.54 -1.26 7.99
C GLU A 176 8.83 -0.11 7.29
N ASN A 177 9.52 1.02 7.05
CA ASN A 177 8.96 2.12 6.25
C ASN A 177 8.60 1.70 4.83
N ALA A 178 9.17 0.60 4.32
CA ALA A 178 8.74 0.01 3.06
C ALA A 178 7.23 -0.31 3.03
N LEU A 179 6.61 -0.65 4.18
CA LEU A 179 5.17 -0.90 4.27
C LEU A 179 4.31 0.31 3.83
N PHE A 180 4.81 1.53 3.98
CA PHE A 180 4.13 2.70 3.44
C PHE A 180 4.06 2.66 1.91
N ALA A 181 5.12 2.22 1.23
CA ALA A 181 5.12 2.07 -0.22
C ALA A 181 4.23 0.89 -0.70
N ILE A 182 4.05 -0.13 0.15
CA ILE A 182 3.14 -1.25 -0.11
C ILE A 182 1.68 -0.80 -0.08
N PHE A 183 1.26 -0.12 1.01
CA PHE A 183 -0.14 0.16 1.26
C PHE A 183 -0.61 1.53 0.82
N ASP A 184 0.23 2.57 0.88
CA ASP A 184 -0.27 3.93 0.70
C ASP A 184 -0.70 4.20 -0.75
N ARG A 185 -1.85 4.87 -0.89
CA ARG A 185 -2.48 5.25 -2.16
C ARG A 185 -2.94 6.69 -2.12
N LYS A 186 -2.19 7.54 -1.39
CA LYS A 186 -2.47 8.97 -1.31
C LYS A 186 -2.53 9.56 -2.72
N ASP A 187 -3.60 10.31 -2.97
CA ASP A 187 -3.85 10.99 -4.24
C ASP A 187 -3.92 10.08 -5.48
N VAL A 188 -4.09 8.76 -5.29
CA VAL A 188 -4.38 7.78 -6.34
C VAL A 188 -5.88 7.48 -6.32
N SER A 189 -6.51 7.63 -7.47
CA SER A 189 -7.92 7.30 -7.69
C SER A 189 -8.16 5.80 -7.60
N GLU A 190 -9.37 5.43 -7.15
CA GLU A 190 -9.78 4.04 -6.93
C GLU A 190 -9.60 3.16 -8.18
N TYR A 191 -9.84 3.74 -9.37
CA TYR A 191 -9.65 3.06 -10.65
C TYR A 191 -8.21 2.56 -10.85
N TYR A 192 -7.21 3.37 -10.47
CA TYR A 192 -5.79 3.03 -10.63
C TYR A 192 -5.20 2.34 -9.39
N ALA A 193 -5.83 2.42 -8.22
CA ALA A 193 -5.33 1.76 -7.00
C ALA A 193 -5.15 0.24 -7.16
N ALA A 194 -5.96 -0.39 -8.02
CA ALA A 194 -5.89 -1.82 -8.31
C ALA A 194 -4.62 -2.24 -9.07
N ASN A 195 -3.92 -1.31 -9.71
CA ASN A 195 -2.74 -1.59 -10.53
C ASN A 195 -1.58 -2.23 -9.74
N LEU A 196 -1.50 -1.95 -8.43
CA LEU A 196 -0.49 -2.52 -7.54
C LEU A 196 -0.91 -3.78 -6.81
N LYS A 197 -2.08 -4.37 -7.07
CA LYS A 197 -2.57 -5.52 -6.29
C LYS A 197 -1.60 -6.71 -6.27
N ARG A 198 -0.76 -6.88 -7.29
CA ARG A 198 0.30 -7.93 -7.34
C ARG A 198 1.29 -7.83 -6.18
N ILE A 199 1.49 -6.65 -5.60
CA ILE A 199 2.40 -6.47 -4.47
C ILE A 199 1.91 -7.18 -3.20
N TYR A 200 0.61 -7.46 -3.12
CA TYR A 200 0.03 -8.21 -2.00
C TYR A 200 0.25 -9.72 -2.09
N GLU A 201 0.79 -10.20 -3.22
CA GLU A 201 1.14 -11.60 -3.47
C GLU A 201 2.59 -11.93 -3.06
N LEU A 202 3.31 -10.98 -2.43
CA LEU A 202 4.59 -11.24 -1.79
C LEU A 202 4.44 -12.38 -0.77
N CYS A 203 5.31 -13.39 -0.87
CA CYS A 203 5.14 -14.66 -0.18
C CYS A 203 5.18 -14.55 1.35
N ASP A 204 5.90 -13.56 1.87
CA ASP A 204 6.19 -13.33 3.28
C ASP A 204 5.49 -12.07 3.84
N LEU A 205 4.70 -11.33 3.05
CA LEU A 205 4.08 -10.06 3.53
C LEU A 205 3.20 -10.29 4.76
N LYS A 206 2.47 -11.41 4.81
CA LYS A 206 1.71 -11.82 5.99
C LYS A 206 2.62 -11.97 7.21
N ASP A 207 3.67 -12.77 7.08
CA ASP A 207 4.54 -13.10 8.20
C ASP A 207 5.35 -11.88 8.65
N TYR A 208 5.72 -11.01 7.70
CA TYR A 208 6.37 -9.73 7.97
C TYR A 208 5.49 -8.78 8.80
N LEU A 209 4.19 -8.69 8.49
CA LEU A 209 3.26 -7.91 9.33
C LEU A 209 3.15 -8.51 10.74
N LEU A 210 3.08 -9.85 10.85
CA LEU A 210 2.98 -10.53 12.13
C LEU A 210 4.24 -10.36 13.00
N SER A 211 5.44 -10.26 12.40
CA SER A 211 6.69 -10.02 13.13
C SER A 211 6.90 -8.54 13.48
N HIS A 212 6.29 -7.60 12.75
CA HIS A 212 6.43 -6.15 12.96
C HIS A 212 5.13 -5.50 13.49
N GLN A 213 4.42 -6.23 14.33
CA GLN A 213 3.13 -5.85 14.91
C GLN A 213 3.13 -4.47 15.59
N GLU A 214 4.19 -4.14 16.33
CA GLU A 214 4.27 -2.87 17.05
C GLU A 214 4.39 -1.68 16.09
N PHE A 215 5.20 -1.81 15.03
CA PHE A 215 5.30 -0.81 13.98
C PHE A 215 3.96 -0.61 13.26
N VAL A 216 3.25 -1.69 12.95
CA VAL A 216 1.92 -1.60 12.33
C VAL A 216 0.96 -0.80 13.21
N ARG A 217 0.95 -1.08 14.52
CA ARG A 217 0.04 -0.44 15.47
C ARG A 217 0.36 1.04 15.72
N LYS A 218 1.63 1.38 15.86
CA LYS A 218 2.06 2.71 16.32
C LYS A 218 2.42 3.66 15.19
N GLU A 219 2.97 3.15 14.10
CA GLU A 219 3.55 3.98 13.04
C GLU A 219 2.74 3.91 11.75
N LEU A 220 2.46 2.69 11.26
CA LEU A 220 1.84 2.48 9.97
C LEU A 220 0.42 3.06 9.93
N VAL A 221 -0.41 2.69 10.91
CA VAL A 221 -1.82 3.10 10.99
C VAL A 221 -1.98 4.61 11.19
N GLU A 222 -1.03 5.27 11.86
CA GLU A 222 -1.11 6.71 12.09
C GLU A 222 -0.77 7.54 10.84
N LYS A 223 0.17 7.05 10.02
CA LYS A 223 0.75 7.83 8.92
C LYS A 223 0.19 7.49 7.55
N LEU A 224 -0.49 6.36 7.37
CA LEU A 224 -1.15 6.02 6.11
C LEU A 224 -2.25 7.02 5.76
N SER A 225 -2.39 7.32 4.46
CA SER A 225 -3.56 8.06 3.98
C SER A 225 -4.86 7.27 4.18
N ALA A 226 -6.02 7.93 4.05
CA ALA A 226 -7.31 7.26 4.12
C ALA A 226 -7.42 6.09 3.14
N ASN A 227 -6.89 6.22 1.92
CA ASN A 227 -6.88 5.14 0.93
C ASN A 227 -5.89 4.03 1.34
N GLY A 228 -4.73 4.39 1.89
CA GLY A 228 -3.78 3.40 2.41
C GLY A 228 -4.34 2.58 3.57
N LEU A 229 -5.10 3.21 4.47
CA LEU A 229 -5.82 2.50 5.54
C LEU A 229 -6.87 1.54 5.00
N VAL A 230 -7.59 1.92 3.95
CA VAL A 230 -8.55 1.03 3.27
C VAL A 230 -7.85 -0.19 2.69
N GLU A 231 -6.70 0.00 2.02
CA GLU A 231 -5.89 -1.10 1.49
C GLU A 231 -5.37 -2.03 2.60
N LEU A 232 -4.88 -1.47 3.71
CA LEU A 232 -4.44 -2.24 4.87
C LEU A 232 -5.59 -3.07 5.46
N ILE A 233 -6.75 -2.46 5.73
CA ILE A 233 -7.94 -3.15 6.25
C ILE A 233 -8.34 -4.32 5.32
N ASN A 234 -8.40 -4.05 4.02
CA ASN A 234 -8.76 -5.06 3.03
C ASN A 234 -7.77 -6.22 3.01
N TYR A 235 -6.47 -5.94 3.14
CA TYR A 235 -5.44 -6.98 3.21
C TYR A 235 -5.55 -7.82 4.48
N LEU A 236 -5.67 -7.18 5.65
CA LEU A 236 -5.83 -7.86 6.94
C LEU A 236 -7.06 -8.78 6.95
N ASN A 237 -8.18 -8.34 6.35
CA ASN A 237 -9.42 -9.11 6.33
C ASN A 237 -9.37 -10.36 5.42
N LYS A 238 -8.40 -10.49 4.51
CA LYS A 238 -8.26 -11.67 3.65
C LYS A 238 -7.82 -12.93 4.41
N ASN A 239 -7.24 -12.77 5.61
CA ASN A 239 -6.69 -13.87 6.37
C ASN A 239 -7.13 -13.79 7.83
N THR A 240 -7.70 -14.86 8.38
CA THR A 240 -8.21 -14.89 9.75
C THR A 240 -7.12 -14.63 10.79
N ILE A 241 -5.91 -15.17 10.60
CA ILE A 241 -4.80 -14.95 11.52
C ILE A 241 -4.44 -13.46 11.56
N LEU A 242 -4.31 -12.79 10.41
CA LEU A 242 -4.04 -11.35 10.37
C LEU A 242 -5.18 -10.55 11.00
N ARG A 243 -6.42 -10.87 10.61
CA ARG A 243 -7.61 -10.18 11.11
C ARG A 243 -7.72 -10.26 12.63
N ASP A 244 -7.52 -11.44 13.20
CA ASP A 244 -7.62 -11.65 14.65
C ASP A 244 -6.41 -11.01 15.36
N THR A 245 -5.21 -11.13 14.79
CA THR A 245 -4.00 -10.51 15.36
C THR A 245 -4.09 -8.99 15.42
N PHE A 246 -4.72 -8.35 14.43
CA PHE A 246 -4.87 -6.90 14.33
C PHE A 246 -6.31 -6.43 14.60
N ALA A 247 -7.08 -7.21 15.35
CA ALA A 247 -8.47 -6.90 15.68
C ALA A 247 -8.60 -5.54 16.40
N ASP A 248 -7.64 -5.21 17.28
CA ASP A 248 -7.54 -3.92 17.96
C ASP A 248 -7.45 -2.75 16.98
N ILE A 249 -6.63 -2.88 15.93
CA ILE A 249 -6.50 -1.89 14.86
C ILE A 249 -7.77 -1.80 14.02
N ILE A 250 -8.41 -2.92 13.69
CA ILE A 250 -9.67 -2.92 12.92
C ILE A 250 -10.77 -2.20 13.72
N VAL A 251 -10.87 -2.46 15.02
CA VAL A 251 -11.83 -1.77 15.92
C VAL A 251 -11.51 -0.27 15.99
N LEU A 252 -10.25 0.10 16.16
CA LEU A 252 -9.82 1.50 16.16
C LEU A 252 -10.23 2.20 14.86
N LEU A 253 -9.98 1.58 13.71
CA LEU A 253 -10.32 2.13 12.39
C LEU A 253 -11.83 2.19 12.13
N ALA A 254 -12.62 1.28 12.70
CA ALA A 254 -14.08 1.34 12.68
C ALA A 254 -14.64 2.54 13.49
N THR A 255 -13.85 3.14 14.37
CA THR A 255 -14.22 4.39 15.07
C THR A 255 -13.61 5.65 14.45
N SER A 256 -12.91 5.51 13.33
CA SER A 256 -12.22 6.61 12.65
C SER A 256 -13.17 7.73 12.23
N SER A 257 -12.67 8.96 12.27
CA SER A 257 -13.38 10.12 11.72
C SER A 257 -13.40 10.15 10.18
N LEU A 258 -12.58 9.32 9.54
CA LEU A 258 -12.51 9.20 8.08
C LEU A 258 -13.61 8.27 7.59
N ARG A 259 -14.58 8.82 6.86
CA ARG A 259 -15.80 8.09 6.44
C ARG A 259 -15.52 6.81 5.66
N THR A 260 -14.56 6.83 4.73
CA THR A 260 -14.21 5.68 3.88
C THR A 260 -13.54 4.56 4.66
N VAL A 261 -12.58 4.90 5.51
CA VAL A 261 -11.90 3.98 6.44
C VAL A 261 -12.92 3.31 7.35
N LYS A 262 -13.78 4.12 7.98
CA LYS A 262 -14.84 3.65 8.85
C LYS A 262 -15.78 2.67 8.15
N LYS A 263 -16.31 3.06 6.98
CA LYS A 263 -17.21 2.22 6.17
C LYS A 263 -16.58 0.87 5.78
N THR A 264 -15.25 0.83 5.64
CA THR A 264 -14.51 -0.38 5.29
C THR A 264 -14.29 -1.28 6.51
N ALA A 265 -13.98 -0.70 7.67
CA ALA A 265 -13.69 -1.46 8.90
C ALA A 265 -14.95 -1.94 9.64
N GLU A 266 -16.02 -1.14 9.71
CA GLU A 266 -17.24 -1.45 10.49
C GLU A 266 -17.83 -2.85 10.19
N PRO A 267 -17.99 -3.30 8.93
CA PRO A 267 -18.57 -4.62 8.64
C PRO A 267 -17.74 -5.80 9.17
N ILE A 268 -16.43 -5.60 9.34
CA ILE A 268 -15.50 -6.65 9.77
C ILE A 268 -15.69 -6.96 11.25
N LEU A 269 -16.21 -6.03 12.05
CA LEU A 269 -16.47 -6.23 13.48
C LEU A 269 -17.35 -7.45 13.76
N ASN A 270 -18.30 -7.75 12.88
CA ASN A 270 -19.19 -8.91 13.00
C ASN A 270 -18.49 -10.25 12.73
N THR A 271 -17.25 -10.22 12.25
CA THR A 271 -16.43 -11.41 11.96
C THR A 271 -15.32 -11.64 12.98
N LEU A 272 -15.14 -10.70 13.91
CA LEU A 272 -14.17 -10.76 15.00
C LEU A 272 -14.80 -11.43 16.24
N PRO A 273 -13.99 -12.00 17.15
CA PRO A 273 -14.50 -12.48 18.43
C PRO A 273 -15.15 -11.35 19.24
N ALA A 274 -16.38 -11.59 19.75
CA ALA A 274 -17.19 -10.57 20.44
C ALA A 274 -16.47 -9.95 21.64
N GLU A 275 -15.74 -10.75 22.42
CA GLU A 275 -14.96 -10.26 23.57
C GLU A 275 -13.85 -9.30 23.16
N ILE A 276 -13.13 -9.59 22.06
CA ILE A 276 -12.07 -8.72 21.54
C ILE A 276 -12.67 -7.39 21.05
N VAL A 277 -13.81 -7.45 20.36
CA VAL A 277 -14.50 -6.24 19.91
C VAL A 277 -14.96 -5.41 21.11
N LYS A 278 -15.57 -6.05 22.10
CA LYS A 278 -16.02 -5.39 23.33
C LYS A 278 -14.87 -4.71 24.06
N GLU A 279 -13.77 -5.42 24.30
CA GLU A 279 -12.60 -4.90 25.00
C GLU A 279 -12.02 -3.66 24.30
N ASN A 280 -11.75 -3.77 23.01
CA ASN A 280 -11.14 -2.69 22.24
C ASN A 280 -12.09 -1.51 22.05
N LEU A 281 -13.38 -1.75 21.81
CA LEU A 281 -14.37 -0.70 21.67
C LEU A 281 -14.59 0.03 23.00
N THR A 282 -14.52 -0.69 24.12
CA THR A 282 -14.53 -0.09 25.47
C THR A 282 -13.32 0.80 25.67
N HIS A 283 -12.13 0.34 25.30
CA HIS A 283 -10.91 1.16 25.37
C HIS A 283 -11.05 2.44 24.56
N VAL A 284 -11.57 2.36 23.33
CA VAL A 284 -11.82 3.55 22.50
C VAL A 284 -12.88 4.46 23.13
N LEU A 285 -13.96 3.90 23.69
CA LEU A 285 -15.02 4.65 24.35
C LEU A 285 -14.51 5.43 25.56
N MET A 286 -13.52 4.92 26.30
CA MET A 286 -12.98 5.57 27.50
C MET A 286 -11.84 6.55 27.17
N ASN A 287 -10.95 6.17 26.26
CA ASN A 287 -9.66 6.85 26.05
C ASN A 287 -9.52 7.55 24.70
N GLY A 288 -10.42 7.29 23.75
CA GLY A 288 -10.35 7.85 22.40
C GLY A 288 -10.63 9.35 22.35
N THR A 289 -10.43 9.95 21.18
CA THR A 289 -10.84 11.35 20.93
C THR A 289 -12.37 11.50 21.05
N PRO A 290 -12.92 12.69 21.32
CA PRO A 290 -14.38 12.87 21.42
C PRO A 290 -15.15 12.34 20.21
N LYS A 291 -14.60 12.44 19.00
CA LYS A 291 -15.19 11.85 17.79
C LYS A 291 -15.20 10.33 17.85
N GLN A 292 -14.07 9.70 18.19
CA GLN A 292 -13.96 8.25 18.33
C GLN A 292 -14.88 7.72 19.43
N ARG A 293 -14.95 8.38 20.60
CA ARG A 293 -15.86 7.99 21.69
C ARG A 293 -17.33 8.05 21.28
N THR A 294 -17.72 9.09 20.54
CA THR A 294 -19.06 9.20 19.92
C THR A 294 -19.33 8.03 18.98
N GLN A 295 -18.38 7.69 18.09
CA GLN A 295 -18.54 6.55 17.17
C GLN A 295 -18.60 5.22 17.91
N ALA A 296 -17.78 5.03 18.95
CA ALA A 296 -17.79 3.82 19.76
C ALA A 296 -19.15 3.62 20.46
N ALA A 297 -19.75 4.68 20.99
CA ALA A 297 -21.09 4.63 21.56
C ALA A 297 -22.16 4.21 20.53
N ASP A 298 -22.10 4.74 19.30
CA ASP A 298 -23.02 4.34 18.22
C ASP A 298 -22.82 2.87 17.79
N LEU A 299 -21.57 2.39 17.75
CA LEU A 299 -21.28 1.00 17.42
C LEU A 299 -21.80 0.02 18.49
N PHE A 300 -21.61 0.32 19.78
CA PHE A 300 -22.23 -0.48 20.86
C PHE A 300 -23.75 -0.52 20.72
N ALA A 301 -24.39 0.62 20.42
CA ALA A 301 -25.84 0.68 20.23
C ALA A 301 -26.32 -0.19 19.06
N ARG A 302 -25.54 -0.31 17.99
CA ARG A 302 -25.87 -1.15 16.82
C ARG A 302 -25.68 -2.63 17.08
N GLN A 303 -24.73 -3.00 17.93
CA GLN A 303 -24.53 -4.40 18.34
C GLN A 303 -25.68 -4.89 19.23
N GLY A 304 -26.35 -3.98 19.95
CA GLY A 304 -27.48 -4.35 20.82
C GLY A 304 -27.08 -5.04 22.12
N GLU A 305 -25.78 -5.04 22.45
CA GLU A 305 -25.23 -5.60 23.69
C GLU A 305 -24.36 -4.56 24.44
N ASN A 306 -23.87 -4.90 25.63
CA ASN A 306 -22.92 -4.10 26.42
C ASN A 306 -23.45 -2.76 26.95
N ARG A 307 -24.73 -2.73 27.34
CA ARG A 307 -25.37 -1.56 27.97
C ARG A 307 -24.67 -1.11 29.26
N ASP A 308 -24.13 -2.06 30.02
CA ASP A 308 -23.33 -1.85 31.23
C ASP A 308 -22.10 -0.99 30.94
N VAL A 309 -21.39 -1.25 29.85
CA VAL A 309 -20.20 -0.49 29.42
C VAL A 309 -20.56 0.97 29.13
N LEU A 310 -21.65 1.21 28.41
CA LEU A 310 -22.14 2.56 28.10
C LEU A 310 -22.55 3.31 29.37
N ALA A 311 -23.23 2.64 30.30
CA ALA A 311 -23.65 3.23 31.57
C ALA A 311 -22.45 3.60 32.45
N GLU A 312 -21.40 2.78 32.45
CA GLU A 312 -20.16 3.09 33.17
C GLU A 312 -19.42 4.27 32.52
N ALA A 313 -19.26 4.28 31.19
CA ALA A 313 -18.61 5.38 30.48
C ALA A 313 -19.32 6.72 30.73
N LEU A 314 -20.66 6.73 30.83
CA LEU A 314 -21.44 7.94 31.09
C LEU A 314 -21.10 8.58 32.45
N LYS A 315 -20.74 7.80 33.47
CA LYS A 315 -20.41 8.33 34.81
C LYS A 315 -19.14 9.19 34.81
N HIS A 316 -18.22 8.91 33.88
CA HIS A 316 -16.90 9.54 33.83
C HIS A 316 -16.75 10.52 32.65
N GLU A 317 -17.72 10.59 31.74
CA GLU A 317 -17.64 11.43 30.55
C GLU A 317 -17.93 12.91 30.85
N THR A 318 -17.16 13.80 30.22
CA THR A 318 -17.24 15.26 30.44
C THR A 318 -17.63 16.03 29.18
N SER A 319 -17.44 15.43 28.00
CA SER A 319 -17.78 16.03 26.71
C SER A 319 -19.27 15.94 26.45
N LYS A 320 -19.95 17.08 26.39
CA LYS A 320 -21.40 17.17 26.09
C LYS A 320 -21.82 16.40 24.84
N ALA A 321 -21.00 16.42 23.79
CA ALA A 321 -21.27 15.70 22.55
C ALA A 321 -21.25 14.18 22.75
N VAL A 322 -20.27 13.68 23.53
CA VAL A 322 -20.14 12.26 23.81
C VAL A 322 -21.23 11.79 24.78
N ILE A 323 -21.52 12.57 25.83
CA ILE A 323 -22.63 12.34 26.77
C ILE A 323 -23.93 12.12 25.99
N LYS A 324 -24.30 13.06 25.10
CA LYS A 324 -25.52 12.94 24.29
C LYS A 324 -25.52 11.68 23.41
N SER A 325 -24.36 11.30 22.87
CA SER A 325 -24.21 10.09 22.06
C SER A 325 -24.39 8.82 22.88
N ILE A 326 -23.81 8.75 24.08
CA ILE A 326 -23.96 7.63 25.01
C ILE A 326 -25.40 7.52 25.49
N GLU A 327 -26.04 8.63 25.88
CA GLU A 327 -27.46 8.65 26.27
C GLU A 327 -28.36 8.18 25.12
N SER A 328 -28.11 8.65 23.89
CA SER A 328 -28.86 8.23 22.70
C SER A 328 -28.66 6.74 22.42
N ALA A 329 -27.45 6.22 22.60
CA ALA A 329 -27.14 4.79 22.49
C ALA A 329 -27.93 3.99 23.53
N LEU A 330 -27.86 4.37 24.81
CA LEU A 330 -28.60 3.74 25.92
C LEU A 330 -30.12 3.72 25.69
N GLN A 331 -30.69 4.80 25.14
CA GLN A 331 -32.13 4.86 24.82
C GLN A 331 -32.55 3.83 23.77
N ARG A 332 -31.69 3.49 22.79
CA ARG A 332 -32.02 2.49 21.76
C ARG A 332 -32.20 1.09 22.35
N PHE A 333 -31.46 0.74 23.41
CA PHE A 333 -31.67 -0.52 24.15
C PHE A 333 -33.06 -0.58 24.76
N CYS A 334 -33.51 0.49 25.43
CA CYS A 334 -34.84 0.55 26.03
C CYS A 334 -35.97 0.38 25.00
N VAL A 335 -35.79 0.92 23.78
CA VAL A 335 -36.78 0.77 22.69
C VAL A 335 -36.78 -0.66 22.14
N ALA A 336 -35.61 -1.29 21.99
CA ALA A 336 -35.51 -2.68 21.53
C ALA A 336 -36.11 -3.67 22.54
N ASP A 337 -35.86 -3.47 23.84
CA ASP A 337 -36.46 -4.26 24.92
C ASP A 337 -37.98 -4.12 24.90
N ASN A 338 -38.50 -2.90 24.76
CA ASN A 338 -39.94 -2.63 24.70
C ASN A 338 -40.61 -3.22 23.45
N ALA A 339 -39.94 -3.26 22.30
CA ALA A 339 -40.45 -3.83 21.06
C ALA A 339 -40.57 -5.36 21.12
N ASN A 340 -39.64 -6.05 21.78
CA ASN A 340 -39.69 -7.49 22.01
C ASN A 340 -40.79 -7.90 23.03
N THR A 341 -41.30 -6.95 23.81
CA THR A 341 -42.42 -7.14 24.74
C THR A 341 -43.79 -6.78 24.17
N VAL A 342 -43.90 -6.29 22.93
CA VAL A 342 -45.20 -6.08 22.29
C VAL A 342 -45.74 -7.44 21.82
N GLU A 343 -46.74 -7.98 22.52
CA GLU A 343 -47.49 -9.16 22.09
C GLU A 343 -47.87 -9.04 20.62
N ALA A 344 -47.67 -10.11 19.85
CA ALA A 344 -48.05 -10.17 18.46
C ALA A 344 -49.52 -9.77 18.32
N ILE A 345 -49.78 -8.62 17.70
CA ILE A 345 -51.14 -8.18 17.36
C ILE A 345 -51.72 -9.29 16.47
N LYS A 346 -52.66 -10.08 16.99
CA LYS A 346 -53.39 -11.06 16.18
C LYS A 346 -54.04 -10.30 15.03
N ALA A 347 -53.57 -10.56 13.81
CA ALA A 347 -54.27 -10.12 12.62
C ALA A 347 -55.70 -10.69 12.68
N PRO A 348 -56.75 -9.88 12.43
CA PRO A 348 -58.10 -10.40 12.38
C PRO A 348 -58.21 -11.42 11.24
N ASP A 349 -58.92 -12.52 11.50
CA ASP A 349 -59.12 -13.58 10.51
C ASP A 349 -59.76 -13.00 9.24
N PHE A 350 -59.13 -13.30 8.11
CA PHE A 350 -59.66 -12.95 6.80
C PHE A 350 -60.86 -13.84 6.48
N THR A 351 -62.06 -13.27 6.43
CA THR A 351 -63.23 -13.92 5.85
C THR A 351 -63.34 -13.56 4.36
N PRO A 352 -63.35 -14.56 3.45
CA PRO A 352 -63.25 -14.35 2.00
C PRO A 352 -64.45 -13.65 1.34
#